data_AF-A0A357I3D2-F1
#
_entry.id   AF-A0A357I3D2-F1
#
_cell.length_a   1.000
_cell.length_b   1.000
_cell.length_c   1.000
_cell.angle_alpha   90.00
_cell.angle_beta   90.00
_cell.angle_gamma   90.00
#
_symmetry.space_group_name_H-M   'P 1'
#
loop_
_entity.id
_entity.type
_entity.pdbx_description
1 polymer ?
#
loop_
_entity_poly.entity_id
_entity_poly.type
_entity_poly.pdbx_seq_one_letter_code
_entity_poly.pdbx_strand_id
1 'polypeptide(L)' 'RDALGATVIVVTHELASIFSIADTALFLDAESKTALCDGNPNDLVEDAQTEPKVRRFLTRGDSDNH' A
#
# COMPACT_ATOMS: atom_id res chain seq x y z
N ARG A 1 -9.65 9.46 -22.27
CA ARG A 1 -8.84 9.22 -21.05
C ARG A 1 -8.29 10.57 -20.68
N ASP A 2 -9.15 11.37 -20.06
CA ASP A 2 -8.90 12.76 -19.76
C ASP A 2 -8.57 12.84 -18.28
N ALA A 3 -7.31 12.61 -17.95
CA ALA A 3 -6.82 12.87 -16.60
C ALA A 3 -6.51 14.37 -16.54
N LEU A 4 -7.30 15.14 -15.78
CA LEU A 4 -6.78 16.39 -15.23
C LEU A 4 -5.45 16.02 -14.56
N GLY A 5 -4.34 16.68 -14.93
CA GLY A 5 -3.00 16.43 -14.39
C GLY A 5 -2.85 16.83 -12.92
N ALA A 6 -3.78 16.37 -12.08
CA ALA A 6 -3.84 16.59 -10.66
C ALA A 6 -3.18 15.42 -9.93
N THR A 7 -2.32 15.74 -8.98
CA THR A 7 -1.82 14.76 -8.02
C THR A 7 -2.89 14.50 -6.96
N VAL A 8 -3.30 13.25 -6.82
CA VAL A 8 -4.28 12.84 -5.80
C VAL A 8 -3.56 12.01 -4.75
N ILE A 9 -3.72 12.39 -3.49
CA ILE A 9 -3.24 11.61 -2.34
C ILE A 9 -4.46 11.05 -1.62
N VAL A 10 -4.49 9.73 -1.46
CA VAL A 10 -5.57 9.02 -0.76
C VAL A 10 -4.99 8.36 0.48
N VAL A 11 -5.66 8.54 1.62
CA VAL A 11 -5.33 7.86 2.87
C VAL A 11 -6.45 6.84 3.12
N THR A 12 -6.11 5.56 3.08
CA THR A 12 -7.08 4.49 3.29
C THR A 12 -6.44 3.29 3.97
N HIS A 13 -7.27 2.51 4.66
CA HIS A 13 -6.91 1.20 5.19
C HIS A 13 -7.54 0.06 4.37
N GLU A 14 -8.22 0.36 3.27
CA GLU A 14 -8.88 -0.63 2.42
C GLU A 14 -7.94 -1.16 1.34
N LEU A 15 -7.62 -2.45 1.40
CA LEU A 15 -6.68 -3.10 0.47
C LEU A 15 -7.15 -3.06 -0.99
N ALA A 16 -8.42 -3.32 -1.26
CA ALA A 16 -8.96 -3.29 -2.62
C ALA A 16 -8.80 -1.90 -3.27
N SER A 17 -8.98 -0.84 -2.48
CA SER A 17 -8.73 0.53 -2.92
C SER A 17 -7.24 0.74 -3.21
N ILE A 18 -6.35 0.28 -2.32
CA ILE A 18 -4.89 0.41 -2.52
C ILE A 18 -4.44 -0.25 -3.83
N PHE A 19 -4.86 -1.49 -4.10
CA PHE A 19 -4.46 -2.20 -5.33
C PHE A 19 -5.13 -1.69 -6.60
N SER A 20 -6.32 -1.08 -6.52
CA SER A 20 -7.06 -0.65 -7.71
C SER A 20 -6.67 0.73 -8.23
N ILE A 21 -6.22 1.65 -7.36
CA ILE A 21 -5.97 3.05 -7.75
C ILE A 21 -4.56 3.55 -7.46
N ALA A 22 -3.75 2.89 -6.63
CA ALA A 22 -2.44 3.42 -6.26
C ALA A 22 -1.34 2.96 -7.23
N ASP A 23 -0.73 3.92 -7.94
CA ASP A 23 0.52 3.70 -8.67
C ASP A 23 1.72 3.55 -7.73
N THR A 24 1.67 4.25 -6.58
CA THR A 24 2.67 4.24 -5.52
C THR A 24 1.96 4.38 -4.17
N ALA A 25 2.37 3.58 -3.18
CA ALA A 25 1.91 3.65 -1.81
C ALA A 25 3.07 3.96 -0.87
N LEU A 26 2.81 4.78 0.15
CA LEU A 26 3.75 5.10 1.22
C LEU A 26 3.18 4.59 2.54
N PHE A 27 3.90 3.69 3.21
CA PHE A 27 3.49 3.12 4.49
C PHE A 27 4.16 3.85 5.64
N LEU A 28 3.37 4.29 6.62
CA LEU A 28 3.83 5.03 7.79
C LEU A 28 3.64 4.18 9.05
N ASP A 29 4.65 4.16 9.91
CA ASP A 29 4.56 3.50 11.22
C ASP A 29 4.24 4.53 12.31
N ALA A 30 3.15 4.29 13.04
CA ALA A 30 2.67 5.23 14.05
C ALA A 30 3.55 5.26 15.32
N GLU A 31 4.29 4.18 15.59
CA GLU A 31 5.13 4.03 16.78
C GLU A 31 6.47 4.76 16.59
N SER A 32 7.20 4.42 15.53
CA SER A 32 8.49 5.04 15.18
C SER A 32 8.33 6.41 14.51
N LYS A 33 7.13 6.73 14.00
CA LYS A 33 6.83 7.96 13.25
C LYS A 33 7.71 8.14 12.01
N THR A 34 8.06 7.04 11.36
CA THR A 34 8.86 7.03 10.13
C THR A 34 8.10 6.38 8.98
N ALA A 35 8.54 6.69 7.75
CA ALA A 35 8.16 5.91 6.58
C ALA A 35 8.82 4.52 6.66
N LEU A 36 8.04 3.48 6.40
CA LEU A 36 8.51 2.09 6.34
C LEU A 36 8.98 1.72 4.95
N CYS A 37 8.16 2.01 3.94
CA CYS A 37 8.50 1.81 2.55
C CYS A 37 7.60 2.64 1.64
N ASP A 38 8.10 2.87 0.44
CA ASP A 38 7.41 3.45 -0.70
C ASP A 38 7.56 2.54 -1.93
N GLY A 39 6.53 2.47 -2.76
CA GLY A 39 6.58 1.67 -3.99
C GLY A 39 5.20 1.26 -4.50
N ASN A 40 5.16 0.53 -5.62
CA ASN A 40 3.92 -0.04 -6.11
C ASN A 40 3.43 -1.14 -5.14
N PRO A 41 2.16 -1.15 -4.71
CA PRO A 41 1.64 -2.17 -3.80
C PRO A 41 1.85 -3.61 -4.25
N ASN A 42 1.79 -3.89 -5.56
CA ASN A 42 1.97 -5.23 -6.10
C ASN A 42 3.42 -5.70 -5.95
N ASP A 43 4.38 -4.84 -6.31
CA ASP A 43 5.81 -5.13 -6.19
C ASP A 43 6.21 -5.34 -4.71
N LEU A 44 5.65 -4.52 -3.81
CA LEU A 44 5.94 -4.60 -2.37
C LEU A 44 5.47 -5.93 -1.73
N VAL A 45 4.41 -6.55 -2.25
CA VAL A 45 3.95 -7.89 -1.79
C VAL A 45 4.94 -8.98 -2.18
N GLU A 46 5.47 -8.90 -3.39
CA GLU A 46 6.36 -9.92 -3.95
C GLU A 46 7.79 -9.81 -3.39
N ASP A 47 8.27 -8.59 -3.13
CA ASP A 47 9.63 -8.35 -2.64
C ASP A 47 9.86 -8.84 -1.21
N ALA A 48 10.73 -9.85 -1.07
CA ALA A 48 11.16 -10.44 0.21
C ALA A 48 11.85 -9.45 1.15
N GLN A 49 12.37 -8.33 0.65
CA GLN A 49 13.03 -7.29 1.44
C GLN A 49 12.06 -6.26 2.00
N THR A 50 10.79 -6.25 1.57
CA THR A 50 9.78 -5.35 2.12
C THR A 50 9.56 -5.59 3.61
N GLU A 51 9.45 -4.50 4.36
CA GLU A 51 9.19 -4.50 5.81
C GLU A 51 8.04 -5.47 6.18
N PRO A 52 8.28 -6.45 7.08
CA PRO A 52 7.29 -7.45 7.46
C PRO A 52 5.92 -6.90 7.88
N LYS A 53 5.87 -5.76 8.57
CA LYS A 53 4.60 -5.09 8.93
C LYS A 53 3.78 -4.71 7.70
N VAL A 54 4.43 -4.21 6.65
CA VAL A 54 3.79 -3.78 5.40
C VAL A 54 3.35 -4.99 4.57
N ARG A 55 4.22 -5.98 4.38
CA ARG A 55 3.85 -7.25 3.71
C ARG A 55 2.62 -7.87 4.37
N ARG A 56 2.63 -7.97 5.70
CA ARG A 56 1.49 -8.48 6.46
C ARG A 56 0.23 -7.66 6.25
N PHE A 57 0.32 -6.33 6.16
CA PHE A 57 -0.85 -5.50 5.86
C PHE A 57 -1.40 -5.81 4.45
N LEU A 58 -0.54 -5.81 3.44
CA LEU A 58 -0.92 -6.02 2.05
C LEU A 58 -1.51 -7.42 1.79
N THR A 59 -1.13 -8.44 2.57
CA THR A 59 -1.65 -9.81 2.44
C THR A 59 -2.87 -10.12 3.34
N ARG A 60 -3.35 -9.18 4.16
CA ARG A 60 -4.49 -9.44 5.08
C ARG A 60 -5.78 -9.83 4.38
N GLY A 61 -6.03 -9.32 3.17
CA GLY A 61 -7.26 -9.58 2.42
C GLY A 61 -7.45 -11.04 2.01
N ASP A 62 -6.38 -11.85 2.00
CA ASP A 62 -6.45 -13.28 1.70
C ASP A 62 -6.90 -14.11 2.91
N SER A 63 -6.81 -13.54 4.13
CA SER A 63 -7.14 -14.23 5.39
C SER A 63 -8.60 -14.07 5.82
N ASP A 64 -9.30 -13.04 5.33
CA ASP A 64 -10.66 -12.66 5.76
C ASP A 64 -11.76 -13.17 4.81
N ASN A 65 -11.43 -14.05 3.87
CA ASN A 65 -12.35 -14.58 2.85
C ASN A 65 -12.57 -16.10 2.94
N HIS A 66 -12.59 -16.66 4.16
CA HIS A 66 -13.00 -18.05 4.43
C HIS A 66 -14.16 -18.11 5.44
#